data_AF-A0A0N0DJA8-F1
#
_entry.id   AF-A0A0N0DJA8-F1
#
_cell.length_a   1.000
_cell.length_b   1.000
_cell.length_c   1.000
_cell.angle_alpha   90.00
_cell.angle_beta   90.00
_cell.angle_gamma   90.00
#
_symmetry.space_group_name_H-M   'P 1'
#
loop_
_entity.id
_entity.type
_entity.pdbx_description
1 polymer ?
#
loop_
_entity_poly.entity_id
_entity_poly.type
_entity_poly.pdbx_seq_one_letter_code
_entity_poly.pdbx_strand_id
1 'polypeptide(L)'
;MYYVTAKNTFLSGWGSSGKFDYYLCVLCKTRHEASVVATNARLRSDLRRVKIHDQIPLSLKEETLRVGRHILENYIVKVSDKVSEPKLFMPNYFQYRQKPKVLKS
;
A
#
# COMPACT_ATOMS: atom_id res chain seq x y z
N MET A 1 14.70 5.67 6.93
CA MET A 1 13.55 4.75 6.89
C MET A 1 12.79 5.02 5.61
N TYR A 2 12.31 3.99 4.92
CA TYR A 2 11.66 4.12 3.60
C TYR A 2 10.16 3.87 3.75
N TYR A 3 9.37 4.33 2.78
CA TYR A 3 7.99 3.89 2.68
C TYR A 3 7.53 3.80 1.22
N VAL A 4 6.53 2.97 0.99
CA VAL A 4 5.91 2.78 -0.33
C VAL A 4 4.48 3.25 -0.28
N THR A 5 4.08 4.13 -1.19
CA THR A 5 2.68 4.54 -1.35
C THR A 5 2.08 3.87 -2.58
N ALA A 6 0.84 3.40 -2.47
CA ALA A 6 0.06 2.91 -3.60
C ALA A 6 -1.39 3.37 -3.48
N LYS A 7 -1.95 3.96 -4.54
CA LYS A 7 -3.40 4.27 -4.61
C LYS A 7 -4.19 2.97 -4.56
N ASN A 8 -5.09 2.83 -3.60
CA ASN A 8 -5.93 1.67 -3.44
C ASN A 8 -7.27 1.88 -4.15
N THR A 9 -7.46 1.19 -5.27
CA THR A 9 -8.69 1.32 -6.08
C THR A 9 -9.83 0.44 -5.60
N PHE A 10 -9.56 -0.57 -4.76
CA PHE A 10 -10.61 -1.36 -4.12
C PHE A 10 -11.38 -0.52 -3.09
N LEU A 11 -10.66 0.31 -2.33
CA LEU A 11 -11.25 1.19 -1.31
C LEU A 11 -11.90 2.46 -1.89
N SER A 12 -11.56 2.85 -3.12
CA SER A 12 -12.18 4.02 -3.77
C SER A 12 -13.65 3.81 -4.20
N GLY A 13 -14.21 2.61 -4.04
CA GLY A 13 -15.62 2.29 -4.36
C GLY A 13 -16.54 2.17 -3.14
N TRP A 14 -16.03 2.30 -1.91
CA TRP A 14 -16.82 2.13 -0.69
C TRP A 14 -17.43 3.47 -0.25
N GLY A 15 -18.65 3.75 -0.74
CA GLY A 15 -19.47 4.88 -0.32
C GLY A 15 -18.93 6.25 -0.76
N SER A 16 -19.72 7.30 -0.55
CA SER A 16 -19.60 8.71 -0.96
C SER A 16 -18.27 9.41 -0.65
N SER A 17 -17.15 8.86 -1.09
CA SER A 17 -15.79 9.34 -0.89
C SER A 17 -15.31 10.20 -2.05
N GLY A 18 -16.25 10.83 -2.78
CA GLY A 18 -15.97 11.64 -3.98
C GLY A 18 -15.05 12.85 -3.77
N LYS A 19 -14.50 13.05 -2.56
CA LYS A 19 -13.54 14.11 -2.22
C LYS A 19 -12.13 13.61 -1.88
N PHE A 20 -11.91 12.33 -1.60
CA PHE A 20 -10.62 11.84 -1.11
C PHE A 20 -10.10 10.62 -1.87
N ASP A 21 -8.83 10.67 -2.25
CA ASP A 21 -8.14 9.55 -2.86
C ASP A 21 -7.59 8.61 -1.76
N TYR A 22 -7.82 7.30 -1.86
CA TYR A 22 -7.31 6.32 -0.90
C TYR A 22 -5.93 5.79 -1.28
N TYR A 23 -4.99 5.83 -0.33
CA TYR A 23 -3.65 5.28 -0.48
C TYR A 23 -3.34 4.25 0.61
N LEU A 24 -2.60 3.21 0.23
CA LEU A 24 -1.87 2.33 1.13
C LEU A 24 -0.46 2.88 1.29
N CYS A 25 0.00 3.08 2.52
CA CYS A 25 1.37 3.46 2.85
C CYS A 25 2.04 2.31 3.61
N VAL A 26 3.14 1.78 3.09
CA VAL A 26 3.84 0.61 3.65
C VAL A 26 5.23 1.00 4.11
N LEU A 27 5.49 0.86 5.41
CA LEU A 27 6.75 1.26 6.03
C LEU A 27 7.82 0.19 5.84
N CYS A 28 9.03 0.61 5.48
CA CYS A 28 10.15 -0.27 5.17
C CYS A 28 11.41 0.20 5.94
N LYS A 29 12.13 -0.72 6.57
CA LYS A 29 13.36 -0.36 7.29
C LYS A 29 14.51 -0.11 6.33
N THR A 30 14.56 -0.87 5.23
CA THR A 30 15.62 -0.78 4.22
C THR A 30 15.09 -0.45 2.83
N ARG A 31 15.99 0.05 1.96
CA ARG A 31 15.69 0.28 0.54
C ARG A 31 15.34 -1.02 -0.19
N HIS A 32 15.98 -2.12 0.21
CA HIS A 32 15.71 -3.44 -0.35
C HIS A 32 14.27 -3.88 -0.05
N GLU A 33 13.83 -3.77 1.20
CA GLU A 33 12.43 -4.04 1.57
C GLU A 33 11.46 -3.18 0.77
N ALA A 34 11.74 -1.88 0.63
CA ALA A 34 10.90 -0.97 -0.15
C ALA A 34 10.82 -1.38 -1.64
N SER A 35 11.91 -1.88 -2.22
CA SER A 35 11.93 -2.40 -3.59
C SER A 35 11.05 -3.65 -3.74
N VAL A 36 11.14 -4.59 -2.79
CA VAL A 36 10.31 -5.80 -2.76
C VAL A 36 8.83 -5.43 -2.64
N VAL A 37 8.50 -4.55 -1.69
CA VAL A 37 7.14 -4.05 -1.47
C VAL A 37 6.58 -3.35 -2.70
N ALA A 38 7.36 -2.48 -3.34
CA ALA A 38 6.92 -1.79 -4.55
C ALA A 38 6.69 -2.76 -5.71
N THR A 39 7.52 -3.78 -5.87
CA THR A 39 7.37 -4.81 -6.90
C THR A 39 6.09 -5.60 -6.68
N ASN A 40 5.86 -6.09 -5.47
CA ASN A 40 4.63 -6.80 -5.10
C ASN A 40 3.38 -5.93 -5.24
N ALA A 41 3.45 -4.66 -4.83
CA ALA A 41 2.35 -3.73 -4.97
C ALA A 41 2.00 -3.45 -6.44
N ARG A 42 2.98 -3.40 -7.35
CA ARG A 42 2.75 -3.23 -8.80
C ARG A 42 2.08 -4.44 -9.45
N LEU A 43 2.26 -5.63 -8.87
CA LEU A 43 1.65 -6.87 -9.36
C LEU A 43 0.20 -7.05 -8.88
N ARG A 44 -0.24 -6.25 -7.90
CA ARG A 44 -1.62 -6.23 -7.41
C ARG A 44 -2.50 -5.34 -8.27
N SER A 45 -3.58 -5.88 -8.81
CA SER A 45 -4.50 -5.13 -9.69
C SER A 45 -5.29 -4.02 -8.97
N ASP A 46 -5.45 -4.13 -7.66
CA ASP A 46 -6.16 -3.17 -6.80
C ASP A 46 -5.28 -2.00 -6.32
N LEU A 47 -3.97 -2.04 -6.64
CA LEU A 47 -3.02 -1.01 -6.27
C LEU A 47 -2.47 -0.32 -7.53
N ARG A 48 -2.46 1.02 -7.53
CA ARG A 48 -1.97 1.84 -8.64
C ARG A 48 -1.03 2.93 -8.15
N ARG A 49 -0.33 3.61 -9.08
CA ARG A 49 0.53 4.77 -8.77
C ARG A 49 1.56 4.48 -7.66
N VAL A 50 2.19 3.31 -7.72
CA VAL A 50 3.15 2.85 -6.71
C VAL A 50 4.43 3.70 -6.75
N LYS A 51 4.80 4.31 -5.62
CA LYS A 51 6.02 5.12 -5.45
C LYS A 51 6.79 4.72 -4.20
N ILE A 52 8.11 4.73 -4.29
CA ILE A 52 9.03 4.57 -3.16
C ILE A 52 9.47 5.96 -2.73
N HIS A 53 9.53 6.17 -1.43
CA HIS A 53 9.99 7.40 -0.80
C HIS A 53 11.06 7.06 0.24
N ASP A 54 12.05 7.94 0.36
CA ASP A 54 13.23 7.79 1.22
C ASP A 54 13.17 8.68 2.48
N GLN A 55 12.21 9.60 2.55
CA GLN A 55 11.98 10.48 3.71
C GLN A 55 10.53 10.43 4.16
N ILE A 56 10.27 9.89 5.36
CA ILE A 56 8.93 9.86 5.94
C ILE A 56 8.52 11.29 6.35
N PRO A 57 7.35 11.79 5.90
CA PRO A 57 6.81 13.07 6.35
C PRO A 57 6.68 13.11 7.87
N LEU A 58 6.94 14.26 8.50
CA LEU A 58 6.83 14.44 9.96
C LEU A 58 5.43 14.10 10.53
N SER A 59 4.40 14.13 9.67
CA SER A 59 3.01 13.75 9.98
C SER A 59 2.75 12.24 9.97
N LEU A 60 3.71 11.43 9.53
CA LEU A 60 3.62 9.97 9.40
C LEU A 60 4.64 9.28 10.33
N LYS A 61 4.79 9.75 11.58
CA LYS A 61 5.68 9.13 12.59
C LYS A 61 5.08 7.85 13.15
N GLU A 62 5.92 6.92 13.63
CA GLU A 62 5.52 5.58 14.10
C GLU A 62 4.35 5.57 15.11
N GLU A 63 4.24 6.63 15.91
CA GLU A 63 3.14 6.86 16.86
C GLU A 63 1.83 7.27 16.17
N THR A 64 1.90 8.13 15.16
CA THR A 64 0.77 8.47 14.29
C THR A 64 0.32 7.19 13.56
N LEU A 65 1.28 6.40 13.07
CA LEU A 65 1.09 5.16 12.29
C LEU A 65 0.40 4.01 13.07
N ARG A 66 0.29 4.07 14.41
CA ARG A 66 -0.45 3.08 15.22
C ARG A 66 -1.98 3.27 15.13
N VAL A 67 -2.45 4.40 14.60
CA VAL A 67 -3.86 4.80 14.62
C VAL A 67 -4.50 4.66 13.23
N GLY A 68 -4.62 3.43 12.71
CA GLY A 68 -5.56 3.09 11.64
C GLY A 68 -5.49 3.94 10.34
N ARG A 69 -6.45 4.87 10.17
CA ARG A 69 -6.66 5.70 8.95
C ARG A 69 -6.32 7.16 9.25
N HIS A 70 -5.49 7.78 8.41
CA HIS A 70 -5.16 9.20 8.49
C HIS A 70 -5.62 9.97 7.26
N ILE A 71 -6.06 11.20 7.46
CA ILE A 71 -6.30 12.15 6.37
C ILE A 71 -5.04 12.99 6.23
N LEU A 72 -4.33 12.85 5.10
CA LEU A 72 -3.24 13.73 4.72
C LEU A 72 -3.72 14.60 3.57
N GLU A 73 -3.91 15.90 3.84
CA GLU A 73 -4.43 16.87 2.88
C GLU A 73 -5.74 16.37 2.22
N ASN A 74 -5.64 15.82 1.00
CA ASN A 74 -6.74 15.32 0.18
C ASN A 74 -6.76 13.78 0.04
N TYR A 75 -6.04 13.07 0.91
CA TYR A 75 -5.85 11.62 0.81
C TYR A 75 -6.13 10.89 2.10
N ILE A 76 -6.81 9.74 2.02
CA ILE A 76 -6.94 8.82 3.16
C ILE A 76 -5.86 7.76 3.04
N VAL A 77 -5.00 7.67 4.04
CA VAL A 77 -3.90 6.71 4.08
C VAL A 77 -4.20 5.60 5.08
N LYS A 78 -4.21 4.35 4.60
CA LYS A 78 -4.05 3.17 5.46
C LYS A 78 -2.55 2.89 5.57
N VAL A 79 -2.03 2.92 6.77
CA VAL A 79 -0.64 2.55 7.03
C VAL A 79 -0.56 1.05 7.26
N SER A 80 0.47 0.42 6.72
CA SER A 80 0.78 -0.99 6.94
C SER A 80 2.28 -1.19 7.07
N ASP A 81 2.65 -2.33 7.60
CA ASP A 81 4.02 -2.73 7.90
C ASP A 81 4.17 -4.23 7.62
N LYS A 82 5.35 -4.77 7.95
CA LYS A 82 5.65 -6.18 7.73
C LYS A 82 4.77 -7.11 8.56
N VAL A 83 4.26 -6.66 9.70
CA VAL A 83 3.42 -7.46 10.59
C VAL A 83 1.99 -7.54 10.04
N SER A 84 1.44 -6.42 9.60
CA SER A 84 0.07 -6.30 9.09
C SER A 84 -0.10 -6.77 7.65
N GLU A 85 0.92 -6.60 6.79
CA GLU A 85 0.88 -7.00 5.37
C GLU A 85 2.16 -7.77 4.98
N PRO A 86 2.48 -8.92 5.64
CA PRO A 86 3.73 -9.65 5.42
C PRO A 86 3.94 -10.07 3.96
N LYS A 87 2.85 -10.31 3.23
CA LYS A 87 2.83 -10.70 1.82
C LYS A 87 3.51 -9.68 0.90
N LEU A 88 3.43 -8.39 1.24
CA LEU A 88 4.09 -7.35 0.45
C LEU A 88 5.62 -7.38 0.61
N PHE A 89 6.13 -7.97 1.69
CA PHE A 89 7.57 -8.07 1.96
C PHE A 89 8.19 -9.37 1.44
N MET A 90 7.39 -10.28 0.87
CA MET A 90 7.86 -11.56 0.33
C MET A 90 8.18 -11.41 -1.17
N PRO A 91 9.42 -11.55 -1.62
CA PRO A 91 9.78 -11.38 -3.03
C PRO A 91 8.88 -12.18 -3.98
N ASN A 92 8.35 -11.52 -5.01
CA ASN A 92 7.55 -12.11 -6.09
C ASN A 92 6.26 -12.85 -5.64
N TYR A 93 5.76 -12.56 -4.44
CA TYR A 93 4.59 -13.24 -3.87
C TYR A 93 3.36 -13.20 -4.77
N PHE A 94 3.13 -12.07 -5.45
CA PHE A 94 1.97 -11.88 -6.33
C PHE A 94 2.24 -12.26 -7.78
N GLN A 95 3.48 -12.54 -8.17
CA GLN A 95 3.84 -12.90 -9.55
C GLN A 95 3.32 -14.30 -9.92
N TYR A 96 3.35 -15.23 -8.95
CA TYR A 96 2.99 -16.63 -9.16
C TYR A 96 1.56 -16.98 -8.76
N ARG A 97 0.82 -16.03 -8.18
CA ARG A 97 -0.61 -16.19 -7.91
C ARG A 97 -1.36 -15.89 -9.20
N GLN A 98 -1.55 -16.94 -10.02
CA GLN A 98 -2.39 -16.87 -11.20
C GLN A 98 -3.73 -16.19 -10.87
N LYS A 99 -4.23 -15.34 -11.78
CA LYS A 99 -5.61 -14.87 -11.71
C LYS A 99 -6.50 -16.11 -11.52
N PRO A 100 -7.45 -16.11 -10.56
CA PRO A 100 -8.41 -17.20 -10.50
C PRO A 100 -9.02 -17.34 -11.89
N LYS A 101 -8.86 -18.51 -12.52
CA LYS A 101 -9.60 -18.83 -13.74
C LYS A 101 -11.06 -18.73 -13.34
N VAL A 102 -11.75 -17.72 -13.87
CA VAL A 102 -13.21 -17.70 -13.83
C VAL A 102 -13.63 -18.94 -14.59
N LEU A 103 -14.04 -19.98 -13.86
CA LEU A 103 -14.73 -21.12 -14.45
C LEU A 103 -16.03 -20.52 -15.01
N LYS A 104 -16.07 -20.30 -16.32
CA LYS A 104 -17.34 -20.02 -16.99
C LYS A 104 -18.15 -21.31 -16.89
N SER A 105 -19.17 -21.28 -16.03
CA SER A 105 -20.30 -22.21 -16.07
C SER A 105 -21.10 -21.99 -17.34
#